data_AF-A0A7R9G7Z4-F1
#
_entry.id   AF-A0A7R9G7Z4-F1
#
_cell.length_a   1.000
_cell.length_b   1.000
_cell.length_c   1.000
_cell.angle_alpha   90.00
_cell.angle_beta   90.00
_cell.angle_gamma   90.00
#
_symmetry.space_group_name_H-M   'P 1'
#
loop_
_entity.id
_entity.type
_entity.pdbx_description
1 polymer ?
#
loop_
_entity_poly.entity_id
_entity_poly.type
_entity_poly.pdbx_seq_one_letter_code
_entity_poly.pdbx_strand_id
1 'polypeptide(L)'
;MLKPFQRWTLTRVCSFLLNVVRFSAWLIFTELALHFVYSNSLSQHPKVVAEMGSWSLYGLGYCMGQFFMLKYVVMYGLMGTIAQAENIDAPRHPKCIARISLYSDMWRYFDEGLYRFLLRY
;
A
#
# COMPACT_ATOMS: atom_id res chain seq x y z
N MET A 1 21.07 0.18 -14.91
CA MET A 1 22.18 -0.78 -15.04
C MET A 1 21.81 -2.02 -14.26
N LEU A 2 21.78 -3.19 -14.90
CA LEU A 2 21.57 -4.45 -14.20
C LEU A 2 22.79 -4.72 -13.30
N LYS A 3 22.56 -5.01 -12.02
CA LYS A 3 23.64 -5.38 -11.09
C LYS A 3 24.13 -6.79 -11.44
N PRO A 4 25.42 -7.11 -11.19
CA PRO A 4 25.91 -8.47 -11.38
C PRO A 4 25.14 -9.46 -10.50
N PHE A 5 25.02 -10.71 -10.97
CA PHE A 5 24.34 -11.75 -10.22
C PHE A 5 24.96 -11.94 -8.83
N GLN A 6 24.11 -11.89 -7.81
CA GLN A 6 24.48 -12.18 -6.44
C GLN A 6 23.84 -13.49 -6.00
N ARG A 7 24.65 -14.37 -5.40
CA ARG A 7 24.18 -15.66 -4.90
C ARG A 7 23.21 -15.48 -3.73
N TRP A 8 22.26 -16.39 -3.62
CA TRP A 8 21.36 -16.45 -2.48
C TRP A 8 22.12 -16.91 -1.23
N THR A 9 22.24 -16.01 -0.25
CA THR A 9 22.72 -16.32 1.10
C THR A 9 21.54 -16.64 2.01
N LEU A 10 21.79 -17.33 3.11
CA LEU A 10 20.76 -17.63 4.11
C LEU A 10 20.07 -16.35 4.60
N THR A 11 20.83 -15.26 4.78
CA THR A 11 20.31 -13.95 5.16
C THR A 11 19.35 -13.40 4.11
N ARG A 12 19.67 -13.52 2.81
CA ARG A 12 18.78 -13.09 1.72
C ARG A 12 17.49 -13.90 1.69
N VAL A 13 17.60 -15.22 1.82
CA VAL A 13 16.43 -16.12 1.85
C VAL A 13 15.54 -15.76 3.05
N CYS A 14 16.12 -15.61 4.23
CA CYS A 14 15.39 -15.25 5.44
C CYS A 14 14.68 -13.89 5.29
N SER A 15 15.39 -12.85 4.84
CA SER A 15 14.80 -11.53 4.61
C SER A 15 13.68 -11.56 3.57
N PHE A 16 13.85 -12.31 2.48
CA PHE A 16 12.82 -12.48 1.46
C PHE A 16 11.57 -13.14 2.05
N LEU A 17 11.72 -14.26 2.75
CA LEU A 17 10.61 -14.98 3.38
C LEU A 17 9.90 -14.12 4.43
N LEU A 18 10.65 -13.40 5.27
CA LEU A 18 10.09 -12.48 6.28
C LEU A 18 9.26 -11.37 5.62
N ASN A 19 9.73 -10.81 4.51
CA ASN A 19 8.99 -9.80 3.76
C ASN A 19 7.72 -10.38 3.13
N VAL A 20 7.79 -11.57 2.52
CA VAL A 20 6.61 -12.25 1.99
C VAL A 20 5.57 -12.47 3.10
N VAL A 21 5.97 -13.05 4.23
CA VAL A 21 5.09 -13.26 5.39
C VAL A 21 4.50 -11.94 5.89
N ARG A 22 5.32 -10.89 6.01
CA ARG A 22 4.86 -9.56 6.42
C ARG A 22 3.78 -9.01 5.52
N PHE A 23 3.97 -9.04 4.20
CA PHE A 23 2.99 -8.49 3.25
C PHE A 23 1.75 -9.37 3.11
N SER A 24 1.90 -10.70 3.22
CA SER A 24 0.76 -11.62 3.32
C SER A 24 -0.06 -11.37 4.58
N ALA A 25 0.58 -11.09 5.72
CA ALA A 25 -0.13 -10.72 6.95
C ALA A 25 -0.94 -9.43 6.77
N TRP A 26 -0.38 -8.41 6.11
CA TRP A 26 -1.10 -7.17 5.78
C TRP A 26 -2.24 -7.40 4.78
N LEU A 27 -2.08 -8.30 3.82
CA LEU A 27 -3.16 -8.70 2.92
C LEU A 27 -4.31 -9.33 3.70
N ILE A 28 -4.03 -10.34 4.54
CA ILE A 28 -5.04 -11.00 5.36
C ILE A 28 -5.73 -10.01 6.29
N PHE A 29 -4.97 -9.14 6.95
CA PHE A 29 -5.54 -8.08 7.79
C PHE A 29 -6.47 -7.16 6.99
N THR A 30 -6.10 -6.80 5.76
CA THR A 30 -6.91 -5.94 4.90
C THR A 30 -8.22 -6.62 4.50
N GLU A 31 -8.17 -7.90 4.09
CA GLU A 31 -9.35 -8.69 3.76
C GLU A 31 -10.28 -8.85 4.97
N LEU A 32 -9.73 -9.12 6.16
CA LEU A 32 -10.51 -9.17 7.40
C LEU A 32 -11.14 -7.82 7.74
N ALA A 33 -10.41 -6.71 7.57
CA ALA A 33 -10.95 -5.38 7.81
C ALA A 33 -12.10 -5.05 6.83
N LEU A 34 -11.96 -5.42 5.56
CA LEU A 34 -13.01 -5.24 4.55
C LEU A 34 -14.26 -6.09 4.80
N HIS A 35 -14.12 -7.21 5.50
CA HIS A 35 -15.27 -8.01 5.93
C HIS A 35 -16.19 -7.23 6.88
N PHE A 36 -15.63 -6.34 7.70
CA PHE A 36 -16.39 -5.49 8.63
C PHE A 36 -16.68 -4.10 8.05
N VAL A 37 -15.79 -3.57 7.22
CA VAL A 37 -15.91 -2.25 6.61
C VAL A 37 -16.25 -2.41 5.12
N TYR A 38 -17.55 -2.35 4.84
CA TYR A 38 -18.16 -2.54 3.52
C TYR A 38 -17.93 -1.38 2.53
N SER A 39 -16.72 -0.82 2.48
CA SER A 39 -16.37 0.34 1.64
C SER A 39 -16.73 0.13 0.16
N ASN A 40 -16.45 -1.06 -0.39
CA ASN A 40 -16.78 -1.39 -1.78
C ASN A 40 -18.29 -1.51 -2.02
N SER A 41 -19.04 -2.15 -1.11
CA SER A 41 -20.48 -2.31 -1.26
C SER A 41 -21.23 -0.99 -1.05
N LEU A 42 -20.80 -0.15 -0.11
CA LEU A 42 -21.39 1.17 0.14
C LEU A 42 -21.33 2.10 -1.07
N SER A 43 -20.35 1.92 -1.96
CA SER A 43 -20.30 2.66 -3.24
C SER A 43 -21.53 2.44 -4.13
N GLN A 44 -22.20 1.29 -3.99
CA GLN A 44 -23.42 0.93 -4.73
C GLN A 44 -24.70 1.36 -4.00
N HIS A 45 -24.59 1.84 -2.76
CA HIS A 45 -25.72 2.22 -1.91
C HIS A 45 -25.56 3.64 -1.37
N PRO A 46 -25.55 4.67 -2.23
CA PRO A 46 -25.27 6.05 -1.83
C PRO A 46 -26.29 6.62 -0.83
N LYS A 47 -27.54 6.12 -0.84
CA LYS A 47 -28.57 6.52 0.13
C LYS A 47 -28.16 6.18 1.57
N VAL A 48 -27.58 4.99 1.78
CA VAL A 48 -27.12 4.54 3.10
C VAL A 48 -26.02 5.47 3.61
N VAL A 49 -25.08 5.86 2.74
CA VAL A 49 -24.01 6.80 3.08
C VAL A 49 -24.56 8.19 3.38
N ALA A 50 -25.56 8.66 2.62
CA ALA A 50 -26.18 9.97 2.84
C ALA A 50 -26.95 10.08 4.18
N GLU A 51 -27.44 8.96 4.70
CA GLU A 51 -28.16 8.89 5.98
C GLU A 51 -27.23 8.68 7.18
N MET A 52 -25.93 8.46 6.96
CA MET A 52 -24.96 8.29 8.06
C MET A 52 -24.74 9.59 8.83
N GLY A 53 -24.65 9.49 10.16
CA GLY A 53 -24.21 10.60 11.00
C GLY A 53 -22.74 10.97 10.73
N SER A 54 -22.36 12.21 11.08
CA SER A 54 -21.02 12.75 10.82
C SER A 54 -19.89 11.88 11.36
N TRP A 55 -20.05 11.29 12.55
CA TRP A 55 -19.06 10.39 13.14
C TRP A 55 -18.79 9.17 12.25
N SER A 56 -19.85 8.52 11.76
CA SER A 56 -19.73 7.37 10.87
C SER A 56 -19.16 7.76 9.51
N LEU A 57 -19.52 8.93 8.98
CA LEU A 57 -18.96 9.45 7.73
C LEU A 57 -17.45 9.70 7.82
N TYR A 58 -16.98 10.34 8.90
CA TYR A 58 -15.55 10.57 9.10
C TYR A 58 -14.78 9.27 9.30
N GLY A 59 -15.34 8.34 10.08
CA GLY A 59 -14.76 7.02 10.28
C GLY A 59 -14.67 6.24 8.96
N LEU A 60 -15.74 6.23 8.17
CA LEU A 60 -15.77 5.60 6.85
C LEU A 60 -14.72 6.21 5.91
N GLY A 61 -14.65 7.53 5.82
CA GLY A 61 -13.66 8.23 4.99
C GLY A 61 -12.22 7.91 5.41
N TYR A 62 -11.94 7.88 6.71
CA TYR A 62 -10.64 7.49 7.23
C TYR A 62 -10.30 6.04 6.87
N CYS A 63 -11.23 5.10 7.09
CA CYS A 63 -11.04 3.69 6.76
C CYS A 63 -10.84 3.48 5.25
N MET A 64 -11.54 4.22 4.40
CA MET A 64 -11.34 4.19 2.94
C MET A 64 -9.92 4.63 2.58
N GLY A 65 -9.41 5.70 3.18
CA GLY A 65 -8.03 6.14 3.00
C GLY A 65 -7.03 5.08 3.46
N GLN A 66 -7.22 4.49 4.64
CA GLN A 66 -6.33 3.44 5.15
C GLN A 66 -6.34 2.20 4.27
N PHE A 67 -7.51 1.79 3.79
CA PHE A 67 -7.65 0.70 2.83
C PHE A 67 -6.87 1.00 1.54
N PHE A 68 -7.03 2.20 0.98
CA PHE A 68 -6.28 2.65 -0.19
C PHE A 68 -4.77 2.56 0.05
N MET A 69 -4.26 3.06 1.18
CA MET A 69 -2.85 2.94 1.53
C MET A 69 -2.39 1.49 1.66
N LEU A 70 -3.13 0.64 2.39
CA LEU A 70 -2.76 -0.76 2.61
C LEU A 70 -2.71 -1.57 1.32
N LYS A 71 -3.62 -1.30 0.38
CA LYS A 71 -3.58 -1.90 -0.95
C LYS A 71 -2.22 -1.66 -1.62
N TYR A 72 -1.69 -0.45 -1.56
CA TYR A 72 -0.39 -0.10 -2.14
C TYR A 72 0.77 -0.66 -1.33
N VAL A 73 0.68 -0.69 0.00
CA VAL A 73 1.68 -1.36 0.86
C VAL A 73 1.83 -2.83 0.49
N VAL A 74 0.72 -3.55 0.29
CA VAL A 74 0.74 -4.97 -0.09
C VAL A 74 1.25 -5.15 -1.52
N MET A 75 0.67 -4.46 -2.50
CA MET A 75 1.03 -4.62 -3.91
C MET A 75 2.50 -4.26 -4.15
N TYR A 76 2.95 -3.08 -3.69
CA TYR A 76 4.34 -2.67 -3.86
C TYR A 76 5.28 -3.42 -2.93
N GLY A 77 4.79 -3.85 -1.76
CA GLY A 77 5.48 -4.76 -0.85
C GLY A 77 5.96 -6.03 -1.52
N LEU A 78 5.01 -6.79 -2.05
CA LEU A 78 5.27 -8.07 -2.71
C LEU A 78 6.14 -7.89 -3.96
N MET A 79 5.76 -6.97 -4.85
CA MET A 79 6.50 -6.74 -6.10
C MET A 79 7.90 -6.18 -5.84
N GLY A 80 8.05 -5.29 -4.85
CA GLY A 80 9.34 -4.77 -4.41
C GLY A 80 10.22 -5.85 -3.78
N THR A 81 9.64 -6.81 -3.07
CA THR A 81 10.37 -7.98 -2.52
C THR A 81 10.91 -8.87 -3.63
N ILE A 82 10.11 -9.11 -4.69
CA ILE A 82 10.55 -9.84 -5.88
C ILE A 82 11.64 -9.05 -6.64
N ALA A 83 11.47 -7.75 -6.82
CA ALA A 83 12.48 -6.90 -7.47
C ALA A 83 13.82 -6.95 -6.71
N GLN A 84 13.79 -6.85 -5.38
CA GLN A 84 15.00 -6.96 -4.55
C GLN A 84 15.66 -8.34 -4.65
N ALA A 85 14.87 -9.42 -4.78
CA ALA A 85 15.39 -10.76 -4.99
C ALA A 85 16.26 -10.83 -6.26
N GLU A 86 15.82 -10.16 -7.33
CA GLU A 86 16.50 -10.02 -8.62
C GLU A 86 17.56 -8.89 -8.64
N ASN A 87 17.87 -8.27 -7.49
CA ASN A 87 18.79 -7.12 -7.38
C ASN A 87 18.36 -5.88 -8.18
N ILE A 88 17.05 -5.71 -8.39
CA ILE A 88 16.43 -4.54 -9.00
C ILE A 88 16.01 -3.56 -7.90
N ASP A 89 16.51 -2.32 -7.98
CA ASP A 89 16.15 -1.28 -7.03
C ASP A 89 14.76 -0.70 -7.36
N ALA A 90 13.75 -1.09 -6.57
CA ALA A 90 12.41 -0.52 -6.66
C ALA A 90 12.32 0.85 -5.95
N PRO A 91 11.38 1.73 -6.33
CA PRO A 91 11.05 2.94 -5.56
C PRO A 91 10.64 2.62 -4.12
N ARG A 92 10.66 3.63 -3.24
CA ARG A 92 10.30 3.44 -1.82
C ARG A 92 8.80 3.11 -1.69
N HIS A 93 8.48 2.39 -0.62
CA HIS A 93 7.10 2.10 -0.23
C HIS A 93 6.31 3.37 0.09
N PRO A 94 4.96 3.32 -0.04
CA PRO A 94 4.10 4.45 0.27
C PRO A 94 4.29 4.92 1.71
N LYS A 95 4.40 6.23 1.89
CA LYS A 95 4.31 6.84 3.23
C LYS A 95 2.91 6.66 3.80
N CYS A 96 2.83 6.58 5.13
CA CYS A 96 1.57 6.50 5.83
C CYS A 96 0.73 7.76 5.61
N ILE A 97 -0.46 7.61 5.03
CA ILE A 97 -1.34 8.74 4.69
C ILE A 97 -1.75 9.55 5.92
N ALA A 98 -1.82 8.92 7.09
CA ALA A 98 -2.19 9.60 8.35
C ALA A 98 -1.06 10.45 8.93
N ARG A 99 0.17 10.32 8.41
CA ARG A 99 1.33 11.12 8.83
C ARG A 99 1.61 12.29 7.88
N ILE A 100 0.96 12.33 6.72
CA ILE A 100 1.21 13.36 5.71
C ILE A 100 0.30 14.56 5.98
N SER A 101 0.90 15.72 6.25
CA SER A 101 0.16 16.97 6.50
C SER A 101 0.03 17.88 5.28
N LEU A 102 0.85 17.66 4.24
CA LEU A 102 0.86 18.46 3.01
C LEU A 102 0.45 17.61 1.81
N TYR A 103 -0.47 18.11 0.99
CA TYR A 103 -0.89 17.41 -0.23
C TYR A 103 0.24 17.28 -1.26
N SER A 104 1.16 18.25 -1.33
CA SER A 104 2.37 18.14 -2.16
C SER A 104 3.24 16.93 -1.73
N ASP A 105 3.30 16.64 -0.43
CA ASP A 105 4.01 15.47 0.09
C ASP A 105 3.26 14.17 -0.21
N MET A 106 1.92 14.19 -0.23
CA MET A 106 1.13 13.03 -0.68
C MET A 106 1.52 12.65 -2.10
N TRP A 107 1.48 13.62 -3.03
CA TRP A 107 1.85 13.40 -4.43
C TRP A 107 3.28 12.91 -4.61
N ARG A 108 4.21 13.41 -3.80
CA ARG A 108 5.63 13.08 -3.94
C ARG A 108 6.03 11.75 -3.31
N TYR A 109 5.40 11.37 -2.20
CA TYR A 109 5.90 10.30 -1.34
C TYR A 109 4.92 9.15 -1.10
N PHE A 110 3.65 9.27 -1.50
CA PHE A 110 2.74 8.13 -1.48
C PHE A 110 3.08 7.15 -2.60
N ASP A 111 3.20 7.62 -3.83
CA ASP A 111 3.62 6.81 -4.97
C ASP A 111 4.82 7.46 -5.65
N GLU A 112 6.00 7.13 -5.16
CA GLU A 112 7.25 7.67 -5.69
C GLU A 112 7.50 7.21 -7.14
N GLY A 113 7.02 6.02 -7.51
CA GLY A 113 7.15 5.48 -8.87
C GLY A 113 6.37 6.31 -9.88
N LEU A 114 5.08 6.52 -9.62
CA LEU A 114 4.21 7.36 -10.44
C LEU A 114 4.71 8.81 -10.47
N TYR A 115 5.11 9.37 -9.33
CA TYR A 115 5.64 10.73 -9.26
C TYR A 115 6.85 10.92 -10.17
N ARG A 116 7.83 10.01 -10.12
CA ARG A 116 9.02 10.05 -10.98
C ARG A 116 8.67 9.86 -12.46
N PHE A 117 7.67 9.03 -12.76
CA PHE A 117 7.19 8.81 -14.11
C PHE A 117 6.61 10.11 -14.70
N LEU A 118 5.67 10.75 -13.99
CA LEU A 118 5.00 11.99 -14.43
C LEU A 118 5.94 13.20 -14.54
N LEU A 119 7.03 13.24 -13.78
CA LEU A 119 8.02 14.31 -13.92
C LEU A 119 8.91 14.15 -15.14
N ARG A 120 9.08 12.90 -15.61
CA ARG A 120 10.03 12.58 -16.68
C ARG A 120 9.35 12.53 -18.05
N TYR A 121 8.10 12.12 -18.10
CA TYR A 121 7.32 11.86 -19.30
C TYR A 121 6.01 12.64 -19.24
#